data_AF-A0A183AI33-F1
#
_entry.id   AF-A0A183AI33-F1
#
_cell.length_a   1.000
_cell.length_b   1.000
_cell.length_c   1.000
_cell.angle_alpha   90.00
_cell.angle_beta   90.00
_cell.angle_gamma   90.00
#
_symmetry.space_group_name_H-M   'P 1'
#
loop_
_entity.id
_entity.type
_entity.pdbx_description
1 polymer ?
#
loop_
_entity_poly.entity_id
_entity_poly.type
_entity_poly.pdbx_seq_one_letter_code
_entity_poly.pdbx_strand_id
1 'polypeptide(L)'
;MSFVNGRLAKAYATAHGMDQEAAIAEIISKIENTTPVPHGATKVSSDATTSRLTDVKSFTGSHKERFDAVTGKGRGLEGRTDKPPAFTTSGISAPRK
;
A
#
# COMPACT_ATOMS: atom_id res chain seq x y z
N MET A 1 -5.50 -3.47 12.83
CA MET A 1 -5.07 -4.48 13.83
C MET A 1 -5.85 -5.79 13.79
N SER A 2 -6.83 -5.98 12.89
CA SER A 2 -7.63 -7.22 12.82
C SER A 2 -6.81 -8.48 12.48
N PHE A 3 -5.76 -8.34 11.68
CA PHE A 3 -4.86 -9.46 11.36
C PHE A 3 -4.04 -9.94 12.58
N VAL A 4 -3.44 -8.98 13.30
CA VAL A 4 -2.60 -9.25 14.48
C VAL A 4 -3.45 -9.84 15.60
N ASN A 5 -4.56 -9.19 15.95
CA ASN A 5 -5.42 -9.59 17.08
C ASN A 5 -6.26 -10.85 16.79
N GLY A 6 -6.41 -11.21 15.51
CA GLY A 6 -7.23 -12.34 15.08
C GLY A 6 -6.38 -13.54 14.70
N ARG A 7 -6.22 -13.75 13.38
CA ARG A 7 -5.60 -14.97 12.82
C ARG A 7 -4.18 -15.19 13.31
N LEU A 8 -3.37 -14.14 13.41
CA LEU A 8 -1.97 -14.26 13.81
C LEU A 8 -1.84 -14.61 15.30
N ALA A 9 -2.50 -13.87 16.19
CA ALA A 9 -2.50 -14.15 17.62
C ALA A 9 -3.02 -15.56 17.94
N LYS A 10 -4.09 -16.02 17.27
CA LYS A 10 -4.61 -17.38 17.46
C LYS A 10 -3.60 -18.46 17.08
N ALA A 11 -2.93 -18.30 15.93
CA ALA A 11 -1.90 -19.25 15.50
C ALA A 11 -0.68 -19.25 16.45
N TYR A 12 -0.27 -18.06 16.88
CA TYR A 12 0.84 -17.88 17.80
C TYR A 12 0.55 -18.47 19.19
N ALA A 13 -0.65 -18.22 19.73
CA ALA A 13 -1.15 -18.81 20.97
C ALA A 13 -1.10 -20.35 20.92
N THR A 14 -1.54 -20.95 19.81
CA THR A 14 -1.49 -22.42 19.65
C THR A 14 -0.06 -22.97 19.54
N ALA A 15 0.86 -22.26 18.89
CA ALA A 15 2.24 -22.70 18.73
C ALA A 15 3.06 -22.60 20.02
N HIS A 16 2.77 -21.59 20.85
CA HIS A 16 3.51 -21.31 22.07
C HIS A 16 2.78 -21.73 23.36
N GLY A 17 1.59 -22.33 23.25
CA GLY A 17 0.82 -22.83 24.40
C GLY A 17 0.39 -21.73 25.37
N MET A 18 0.07 -20.54 24.87
CA MET A 18 -0.33 -19.38 25.67
C MET A 18 -1.75 -18.92 25.34
N ASP A 19 -2.30 -18.06 26.19
CA ASP A 19 -3.62 -17.46 25.97
C ASP A 19 -3.61 -16.42 24.84
N GLN A 20 -4.76 -16.21 24.20
CA GLN A 20 -4.85 -15.35 23.03
C GLN A 20 -4.51 -13.89 23.36
N GLU A 21 -4.99 -13.39 24.50
CA GLU A 21 -4.72 -12.03 24.98
C GLU A 21 -3.22 -11.83 25.28
N ALA A 22 -2.57 -12.83 25.87
CA ALA A 22 -1.13 -12.81 26.13
C ALA A 22 -0.31 -12.82 24.82
N ALA A 23 -0.74 -13.62 23.84
CA ALA A 23 -0.14 -13.67 22.51
C ALA A 23 -0.20 -12.33 21.79
N ILE A 24 -1.34 -11.61 21.88
CA ILE A 24 -1.50 -10.28 21.27
C ILE A 24 -0.48 -9.30 21.84
N ALA A 25 -0.36 -9.23 23.17
CA ALA A 25 0.56 -8.33 23.83
C ALA A 25 2.02 -8.61 23.44
N GLU A 26 2.41 -9.89 23.38
CA GLU A 26 3.77 -10.27 23.00
C GLU A 26 4.09 -9.95 21.53
N ILE A 27 3.15 -10.23 20.60
CA ILE A 27 3.33 -9.92 19.18
C ILE A 27 3.46 -8.41 18.97
N ILE A 28 2.63 -7.60 19.63
CA ILE A 28 2.71 -6.13 19.52
C ILE A 28 4.07 -5.65 20.03
N SER A 29 4.50 -6.12 21.20
CA SER A 29 5.82 -5.79 21.76
C SER A 29 6.96 -6.18 20.80
N LYS A 30 6.88 -7.34 20.16
CA LYS A 30 7.89 -7.76 19.16
C LYS A 30 7.92 -6.85 17.95
N ILE A 31 6.75 -6.42 17.44
CA ILE A 31 6.66 -5.52 16.28
C ILE A 31 7.20 -4.13 16.63
N GLU A 32 6.89 -3.60 17.81
CA GLU A 32 7.35 -2.27 18.25
C GLU A 32 8.86 -2.23 18.49
N ASN A 33 9.43 -3.30 19.05
CA ASN A 33 10.84 -3.37 19.41
C ASN A 33 11.75 -3.87 18.26
N THR A 34 11.19 -4.23 17.10
CA THR A 34 11.96 -4.72 15.95
C THR A 34 11.95 -3.74 14.80
N THR A 35 13.13 -3.50 14.23
CA THR A 35 13.26 -2.87 12.92
C THR A 35 13.25 -3.92 11.80
N PRO A 36 12.57 -3.70 10.67
CA PRO A 36 12.55 -4.66 9.57
C PRO A 36 13.96 -4.94 9.04
N VAL A 37 14.45 -6.18 9.21
CA VAL A 37 15.73 -6.63 8.63
C VAL A 37 15.44 -7.55 7.43
N PRO A 38 15.82 -7.16 6.21
CA PRO A 38 15.59 -7.97 5.03
C PRO A 38 16.57 -9.13 4.95
N HIS A 39 16.30 -10.22 5.67
CA HIS A 39 17.08 -11.46 5.55
C HIS A 39 16.72 -12.21 4.26
N GLY A 40 17.72 -12.46 3.41
CA GLY A 40 17.54 -13.21 2.15
C GLY A 40 16.78 -12.46 1.06
N ALA A 41 16.45 -11.18 1.26
CA ALA A 41 15.81 -10.38 0.23
C ALA A 41 16.82 -9.94 -0.84
N THR A 42 16.34 -9.78 -2.07
CA THR A 42 17.14 -9.18 -3.14
C THR A 42 17.38 -7.70 -2.86
N LYS A 43 18.59 -7.22 -3.17
CA LYS A 43 18.93 -5.81 -3.04
C LYS A 43 18.04 -4.98 -3.96
N VAL A 44 17.65 -3.80 -3.51
CA VAL A 44 16.95 -2.82 -4.35
C VAL A 44 17.88 -2.43 -5.51
N SER A 45 17.41 -2.59 -6.74
CA SER A 45 18.14 -2.13 -7.93
C SER A 45 18.08 -0.61 -7.99
N SER A 46 19.24 0.03 -8.07
CA SER A 46 19.39 1.48 -8.26
C SER A 46 20.01 1.82 -9.61
N ASP A 47 19.91 0.92 -10.59
CA ASP A 47 20.49 1.17 -11.91
C ASP A 47 19.76 2.32 -12.63
N ALA A 48 20.54 3.15 -13.33
CA ALA A 48 20.03 4.34 -14.00
C ALA A 48 19.01 3.98 -15.09
N THR A 49 19.16 2.82 -15.74
CA THR A 49 18.24 2.35 -16.78
C THR A 49 16.88 2.01 -16.17
N THR A 50 16.87 1.21 -15.10
CA THR A 50 15.65 0.85 -14.40
C THR A 50 14.95 2.10 -13.85
N SER A 51 15.70 3.03 -13.26
CA SER A 51 15.15 4.28 -12.73
C SER A 51 14.40 5.09 -13.79
N ARG A 52 14.96 5.23 -15.00
CA ARG A 52 14.30 5.93 -16.12
C ARG A 52 13.05 5.21 -16.61
N LEU A 53 13.11 3.88 -16.70
CA LEU A 53 11.97 3.07 -17.16
C LEU A 53 10.80 3.05 -16.16
N THR A 54 11.08 3.28 -14.87
CA THR A 54 10.07 3.31 -13.80
C THR A 54 9.66 4.72 -13.35
N ASP A 55 10.13 5.78 -14.01
CA ASP A 55 9.79 7.15 -13.63
C ASP A 55 8.36 7.52 -14.06
N VAL A 56 7.48 7.64 -13.07
CA VAL A 56 6.07 7.95 -13.28
C VAL A 56 5.82 9.39 -13.75
N LYS A 57 6.80 10.30 -13.62
CA LYS A 57 6.64 11.71 -13.99
C LYS A 57 6.44 11.92 -15.49
N SER A 58 6.90 10.95 -16.28
CA SER A 58 6.81 10.97 -17.74
C SER A 58 5.43 10.53 -18.25
N PHE A 59 4.55 9.99 -17.40
CA PHE A 59 3.21 9.58 -17.82
C PHE A 59 2.27 10.78 -18.00
N THR A 60 1.53 10.78 -19.09
CA THR A 60 0.57 11.82 -19.47
C THR A 60 -0.83 11.23 -19.66
N GLY A 61 -1.84 12.10 -19.82
CA GLY A 61 -3.23 11.68 -20.02
C GLY A 61 -3.77 10.82 -18.87
N SER A 62 -4.60 9.83 -19.20
CA SER A 62 -5.21 8.91 -18.22
C SER A 62 -4.19 8.05 -17.48
N HIS A 63 -3.01 7.81 -18.05
CA HIS A 63 -1.96 7.05 -17.36
C HIS A 63 -1.37 7.79 -16.16
N LYS A 64 -1.39 9.13 -16.16
CA LYS A 64 -0.96 9.93 -15.01
C LYS A 64 -1.84 9.70 -13.78
N GLU A 65 -3.13 9.48 -13.97
CA GLU A 65 -4.09 9.30 -12.86
C GLU A 65 -3.88 7.97 -12.11
N ARG A 66 -3.18 7.01 -12.73
CA ARG A 66 -2.89 5.69 -12.17
C ARG A 66 -1.78 5.71 -11.11
N PHE A 67 -0.97 6.76 -11.04
CA PHE A 67 0.19 6.85 -10.16
C PHE A 67 0.16 8.13 -9.32
N ASP A 68 0.72 8.06 -8.12
CA ASP A 68 1.04 9.23 -7.33
C ASP A 68 2.34 9.85 -7.85
N ALA A 69 2.28 11.11 -8.28
CA ALA A 69 3.40 11.83 -8.87
C ALA A 69 4.56 12.09 -7.89
N VAL A 70 4.30 12.06 -6.57
CA VAL A 70 5.31 12.31 -5.54
C VAL A 70 5.99 11.01 -5.11
N THR A 71 5.20 9.96 -4.87
CA THR A 71 5.72 8.69 -4.32
C THR A 71 6.04 7.64 -5.38
N GLY A 72 5.56 7.81 -6.61
CA GLY A 72 5.69 6.82 -7.68
C GLY A 72 4.80 5.58 -7.50
N LYS A 73 4.02 5.50 -6.42
CA LYS A 73 3.19 4.34 -6.12
C LYS A 73 1.91 4.37 -6.96
N GLY A 74 1.47 3.20 -7.40
CA GLY A 74 0.18 3.06 -8.07
C GLY A 74 -0.99 3.37 -7.13
N ARG A 75 -1.99 4.10 -7.62
CA ARG A 75 -3.20 4.49 -6.88
C ARG A 75 -4.29 3.40 -6.83
N GLY A 76 -4.00 2.21 -7.35
CA GLY A 76 -4.94 1.09 -7.34
C GLY A 76 -6.26 1.40 -8.05
N LEU A 77 -7.37 1.10 -7.39
CA LEU A 77 -8.74 1.34 -7.89
C LEU A 77 -9.02 2.81 -8.16
N GLU A 78 -8.58 3.71 -7.28
CA GLU A 78 -8.83 5.15 -7.40
C GLU A 78 -8.25 5.76 -8.68
N GLY A 79 -7.12 5.23 -9.15
CA GLY A 79 -6.47 5.69 -10.38
C GLY A 79 -6.98 5.01 -11.66
N ARG A 80 -7.96 4.11 -11.55
CA ARG A 80 -8.53 3.34 -12.68
C ARG A 80 -10.03 3.60 -12.86
N THR A 81 -10.65 4.35 -11.96
CA THR A 81 -12.05 4.77 -12.07
C THR A 81 -12.11 6.08 -12.82
N ASP A 82 -12.80 6.10 -13.96
CA ASP A 82 -13.11 7.33 -14.66
C ASP A 82 -14.05 8.17 -13.79
N LYS A 83 -13.61 9.39 -13.44
CA LYS A 83 -14.51 10.34 -12.80
C LYS A 83 -15.67 10.64 -13.75
N PRO A 84 -16.92 10.74 -13.26
CA PRO A 84 -18.06 11.02 -14.10
C PRO A 84 -17.82 12.30 -14.92
N PRO A 85 -18.25 12.33 -16.18
CA PRO A 85 -18.02 13.45 -17.07
C PRO A 85 -18.65 14.73 -16.50
N ALA A 86 -18.01 15.89 -16.76
CA ALA A 86 -18.49 17.20 -16.30
C ALA A 86 -19.85 17.61 -16.90
N PHE A 87 -20.28 16.93 -17.96
CA PHE A 87 -21.62 17.05 -18.54
C PHE A 87 -22.33 15.71 -18.42
N THR A 88 -23.35 15.66 -17.57
CA THR A 88 -24.37 14.62 -17.63
C THR A 88 -25.59 15.17 -18.36
N THR A 89 -26.48 14.30 -18.82
CA THR A 89 -27.75 14.69 -19.46
C THR A 89 -28.66 15.59 -18.60
N SER A 90 -28.28 15.84 -17.34
CA SER A 90 -29.01 16.63 -16.36
C SER A 90 -28.28 17.91 -15.88
N GLY A 91 -27.09 18.27 -16.40
CA GLY A 91 -26.44 19.57 -16.15
C GLY A 91 -24.92 19.52 -15.87
N ILE A 92 -24.31 20.73 -15.73
CA ILE A 92 -22.86 20.95 -15.53
C ILE A 92 -22.46 20.64 -14.08
N SER A 93 -21.58 19.65 -13.89
CA SER A 93 -20.99 19.36 -12.59
C SER A 93 -19.65 20.09 -12.45
N ALA A 94 -19.57 20.94 -11.41
CA ALA A 94 -18.45 21.73 -10.85
C ALA A 94 -17.18 21.98 -11.70
N PRO A 95 -16.66 23.23 -11.76
CA PRO A 95 -15.47 23.56 -12.52
C PRO A 95 -14.22 22.85 -11.97
N ARG A 96 -13.41 22.28 -12.87
CA ARG A 96 -12.07 21.78 -12.52
C ARG A 96 -11.19 22.96 -12.10
N LYS A 97 -10.58 22.85 -10.93
CA LYS A 97 -9.46 23.68 -10.50
C LYS A 97 -8.19 23.29 -11.26
#